data_AF-Q20960-F1
#
_entry.id   AF-Q20960-F1
#
_cell.length_a   1.000
_cell.length_b   1.000
_cell.length_c   1.000
_cell.angle_alpha   90.00
_cell.angle_beta   90.00
_cell.angle_gamma   90.00
#
_symmetry.space_group_name_H-M   'P 1'
#
loop_
_entity.id
_entity.type
_entity.pdbx_description
1 polymer ?
#
loop_
_entity_poly.entity_id
_entity_poly.type
_entity_poly.pdbx_seq_one_letter_code
_entity_poly.pdbx_strand_id
1 'polypeptide(L)'
;MPEDADNGYERLEDITNAVKNEGTEVTHVLRDVIRNYSDLGHDLQEYYDKNLRKFPETVERTANDVYHFAQTFKEDVNWFGNLMMNMSPPEKSSGFNISKTFANATFLLIVASISSFIGSYITAPVFGIIFLNLGAILVITIVIPLIASYVYYNLRVRSLAEKRIASCAFIFVQSVLIGFINQDDWVESAPFTVFTQMIASFVYPMVLIHTDNRQKILGSVAGLSIFCHLFIGLIFSGINGPFLMMAVMYTVLAVALIQYSIAFRTQTDYDMMHLAMQYVFLVSGVKMFALMEFGTDT
;
A
#
# COMPACT_ATOMS: atom_id res chain seq x y z
N MET A 1 -33.79 68.39 49.49
CA MET A 1 -33.10 67.52 50.46
C MET A 1 -34.13 66.56 51.00
N PRO A 2 -33.72 65.36 51.40
CA PRO A 2 -33.56 64.09 50.68
C PRO A 2 -34.83 63.19 50.80
N GLU A 3 -34.87 62.01 50.17
CA GLU A 3 -35.62 60.82 50.67
C GLU A 3 -35.32 59.53 49.86
N ASP A 4 -34.80 59.63 48.63
CA ASP A 4 -34.56 58.44 47.79
C ASP A 4 -33.30 57.60 48.13
N ALA A 5 -32.55 57.97 49.18
CA ALA A 5 -31.34 57.24 49.59
C ALA A 5 -31.62 56.11 50.61
N ASP A 6 -32.79 56.10 51.25
CA ASP A 6 -33.08 55.16 52.36
C ASP A 6 -33.54 53.78 51.85
N ASN A 7 -34.20 53.71 50.68
CA ASN A 7 -34.62 52.46 50.04
C ASN A 7 -33.45 51.60 49.49
N GLY A 8 -32.24 52.17 49.39
CA GLY A 8 -31.05 51.46 48.94
C GLY A 8 -30.45 50.55 50.02
N TYR A 9 -30.60 50.93 51.29
CA TYR A 9 -30.04 50.19 52.42
C TYR A 9 -30.91 48.98 52.82
N GLU A 10 -32.24 49.10 52.80
CA GLU A 10 -33.14 47.96 53.03
C GLU A 10 -32.96 46.86 51.96
N ARG A 11 -32.77 47.24 50.69
CA ARG A 11 -32.48 46.29 49.61
C ARG A 11 -31.13 45.57 49.78
N LEU A 12 -30.14 46.23 50.36
CA LEU A 12 -28.84 45.62 50.66
C LEU A 12 -28.94 44.66 51.86
N GLU A 13 -29.77 44.96 52.85
CA GLU A 13 -30.01 44.07 54.00
C GLU A 13 -30.78 42.80 53.58
N ASP A 14 -31.77 42.92 52.70
CA ASP A 14 -32.48 41.77 52.11
C ASP A 14 -31.57 40.90 51.23
N ILE A 15 -30.70 41.50 50.41
CA ILE A 15 -29.70 40.77 49.61
C ILE A 15 -28.67 40.10 50.54
N THR A 16 -28.27 40.76 51.63
CA THR A 16 -27.31 40.19 52.60
C THR A 16 -27.92 39.03 53.37
N ASN A 17 -29.21 39.10 53.73
CA ASN A 17 -29.93 38.01 54.38
C ASN A 17 -30.22 36.84 53.42
N ALA A 18 -30.49 37.10 52.14
CA ALA A 18 -30.62 36.08 51.11
C ALA A 18 -29.28 35.33 50.88
N VAL A 19 -28.17 36.06 50.78
CA VAL A 19 -26.81 35.49 50.63
C VAL A 19 -26.39 34.69 51.87
N LYS A 20 -26.85 35.09 53.06
CA LYS A 20 -26.57 34.36 54.31
C LYS A 20 -27.31 33.03 54.40
N ASN A 21 -28.53 32.95 53.85
CA ASN A 21 -29.30 31.70 53.73
C ASN A 21 -28.81 30.80 52.58
N GLU A 22 -28.34 31.37 51.46
CA GLU A 22 -27.67 30.60 50.41
C GLU A 22 -26.33 30.02 50.88
N GLY A 23 -25.61 30.72 51.77
CA GLY A 23 -24.39 30.19 52.40
C GLY A 23 -24.62 28.88 53.18
N THR A 24 -25.82 28.67 53.74
CA THR A 24 -26.22 27.42 54.41
C THR A 24 -26.61 26.30 53.44
N GLU A 25 -27.23 26.61 52.29
CA GLU A 25 -27.47 25.62 51.24
C GLU A 25 -26.17 25.23 50.53
N VAL A 26 -25.29 26.18 50.25
CA VAL A 26 -23.96 25.93 49.68
C VAL A 26 -23.12 25.06 50.62
N THR A 27 -23.22 25.23 51.94
CA THR A 27 -22.54 24.31 52.88
C THR A 27 -23.20 22.93 52.97
N HIS A 28 -24.50 22.80 52.75
CA HIS A 28 -25.17 21.49 52.64
C HIS A 28 -24.81 20.77 51.33
N VAL A 29 -24.80 21.48 50.20
CA VAL A 29 -24.36 20.98 48.90
C VAL A 29 -22.86 20.64 48.93
N LEU A 30 -22.01 21.48 49.53
CA LEU A 30 -20.59 21.14 49.75
C LEU A 30 -20.43 19.93 50.66
N ARG A 31 -21.26 19.78 51.71
CA ARG A 31 -21.18 18.63 52.62
C ARG A 31 -21.63 17.33 51.93
N ASP A 32 -22.62 17.39 51.04
CA ASP A 32 -23.06 16.25 50.23
C ASP A 32 -22.08 15.94 49.08
N VAL A 33 -21.46 16.96 48.47
CA VAL A 33 -20.36 16.79 47.52
C VAL A 33 -19.11 16.23 48.20
N ILE A 34 -18.80 16.63 49.44
CA ILE A 34 -17.68 16.10 50.23
C ILE A 34 -17.96 14.65 50.69
N ARG A 35 -19.22 14.32 51.05
CA ARG A 35 -19.62 12.94 51.38
C ARG A 35 -19.51 12.02 50.16
N ASN A 36 -20.01 12.46 49.01
CA ASN A 36 -19.91 11.71 47.76
C ASN A 36 -18.51 11.75 47.12
N TYR A 37 -17.61 12.61 47.59
CA TYR A 37 -16.20 12.60 47.17
C TYR A 37 -15.44 11.35 47.64
N SER A 38 -15.90 10.70 48.72
CA SER A 38 -15.31 9.45 49.19
C SER A 38 -15.67 8.25 48.30
N ASP A 39 -16.90 8.23 47.78
CA ASP A 39 -17.37 7.22 46.82
C ASP A 39 -16.81 7.48 45.42
N LEU A 40 -16.68 8.76 45.01
CA LEU A 40 -15.99 9.14 43.77
C LEU A 40 -14.51 8.74 43.80
N GLY A 41 -13.86 8.79 44.96
CA GLY A 41 -12.49 8.31 45.14
C GLY A 41 -12.37 6.79 44.92
N HIS A 42 -13.35 6.00 45.34
CA HIS A 42 -13.35 4.55 45.16
C HIS A 42 -13.65 4.15 43.71
N ASP A 43 -14.56 4.86 43.04
CA ASP A 43 -14.87 4.66 41.61
C ASP A 43 -13.76 5.18 40.69
N LEU A 44 -13.12 6.32 41.01
CA LEU A 44 -11.92 6.77 40.30
C LEU A 44 -10.79 5.78 40.52
N GLN A 45 -10.59 5.27 41.74
CA GLN A 45 -9.50 4.35 42.02
C GLN A 45 -9.73 2.99 41.37
N GLU A 46 -10.98 2.49 41.29
CA GLU A 46 -11.31 1.31 40.48
C GLU A 46 -11.12 1.58 38.98
N TYR A 47 -11.55 2.72 38.46
CA TYR A 47 -11.32 3.10 37.06
C TYR A 47 -9.82 3.28 36.74
N TYR A 48 -9.04 3.82 37.69
CA TYR A 48 -7.58 4.02 37.58
C TYR A 48 -6.82 2.68 37.68
N ASP A 49 -7.16 1.81 38.64
CA ASP A 49 -6.56 0.47 38.75
C ASP A 49 -6.94 -0.44 37.56
N LYS A 50 -8.16 -0.31 37.03
CA LYS A 50 -8.68 -1.22 35.99
C LYS A 50 -8.30 -0.79 34.57
N ASN A 51 -8.22 0.52 34.30
CA ASN A 51 -7.90 1.04 32.96
C ASN A 51 -6.49 1.66 32.88
N LEU A 52 -6.04 2.42 33.88
CA LEU A 52 -4.75 3.11 33.86
C LEU A 52 -3.57 2.22 34.25
N ARG A 53 -3.79 1.11 34.95
CA ARG A 53 -2.77 0.09 35.22
C ARG A 53 -2.57 -0.87 34.05
N LYS A 54 -3.63 -1.14 33.28
CA LYS A 54 -3.54 -1.86 32.01
C LYS A 54 -3.03 -1.02 30.86
N PHE A 55 -3.14 0.31 30.95
CA PHE A 55 -2.62 1.20 29.92
C PHE A 55 -1.11 1.05 29.70
N PRO A 56 -0.23 1.08 30.72
CA PRO A 56 1.18 0.83 30.53
C PRO A 56 1.45 -0.58 30.00
N GLU A 57 0.72 -1.62 30.46
CA GLU A 57 0.86 -2.97 29.89
C GLU A 57 0.44 -3.04 28.41
N THR A 58 -0.63 -2.32 28.03
CA THR A 58 -1.13 -2.28 26.64
C THR A 58 -0.21 -1.47 25.75
N VAL A 59 0.32 -0.36 26.25
CA VAL A 59 1.31 0.48 25.56
C VAL A 59 2.64 -0.27 25.44
N GLU A 60 3.10 -0.95 26.49
CA GLU A 60 4.31 -1.77 26.47
C GLU A 60 4.14 -2.95 25.52
N ARG A 61 2.99 -3.63 25.52
CA ARG A 61 2.69 -4.69 24.54
C ARG A 61 2.65 -4.15 23.12
N THR A 62 1.98 -3.03 22.87
CA THR A 62 1.94 -2.39 21.54
C THR A 62 3.33 -1.92 21.11
N ALA A 63 4.12 -1.37 22.02
CA ALA A 63 5.49 -0.95 21.77
C ALA A 63 6.39 -2.15 21.46
N ASN A 64 6.24 -3.25 22.19
CA ASN A 64 6.94 -4.51 21.91
C ASN A 64 6.50 -5.11 20.58
N ASP A 65 5.21 -5.10 20.24
CA ASP A 65 4.71 -5.58 18.94
C ASP A 65 5.24 -4.73 17.78
N VAL A 66 5.25 -3.40 17.93
CA VAL A 66 5.85 -2.47 16.95
C VAL A 66 7.36 -2.68 16.85
N TYR A 67 8.05 -2.88 17.97
CA TYR A 67 9.47 -3.17 17.99
C TYR A 67 9.80 -4.48 17.29
N HIS A 68 9.06 -5.55 17.59
CA HIS A 68 9.20 -6.84 16.92
C HIS A 68 8.91 -6.74 15.42
N PHE A 69 7.83 -6.06 15.03
CA PHE A 69 7.54 -5.78 13.62
C PHE A 69 8.69 -5.03 12.94
N ALA A 70 9.25 -4.00 13.59
CA ALA A 70 10.36 -3.23 13.05
C ALA A 70 11.63 -4.08 12.90
N GLN A 71 11.92 -4.98 13.84
CA GLN A 71 13.04 -5.92 13.72
C GLN A 71 12.83 -6.91 12.58
N THR A 72 11.64 -7.54 12.49
CA THR A 72 11.32 -8.47 11.39
C THR A 72 11.40 -7.76 10.04
N PHE A 73 10.84 -6.56 9.92
CA PHE A 73 10.92 -5.76 8.70
C PHE A 73 12.37 -5.44 8.32
N LYS A 74 13.21 -5.07 9.29
CA LYS A 74 14.63 -4.81 9.06
C LYS A 74 15.37 -6.06 8.58
N GLU A 75 15.08 -7.22 9.18
CA GLU A 75 15.64 -8.51 8.77
C GLU A 75 15.21 -8.88 7.35
N ASP A 76 13.92 -8.70 7.02
CA ASP A 76 13.37 -8.96 5.69
C ASP A 76 14.01 -8.04 4.63
N VAL A 77 14.18 -6.75 4.93
CA VAL A 77 14.85 -5.80 4.02
C VAL A 77 16.31 -6.17 3.81
N ASN A 78 17.02 -6.55 4.88
CA ASN A 78 18.43 -6.97 4.77
C ASN A 78 18.57 -8.26 3.98
N TRP A 79 17.71 -9.24 4.24
CA TRP A 79 17.69 -10.50 3.51
C TRP A 79 17.35 -10.26 2.03
N PHE A 80 16.36 -9.41 1.73
CA PHE A 80 16.06 -9.00 0.35
C PHE A 80 17.24 -8.28 -0.30
N GLY A 81 17.91 -7.37 0.41
CA GLY A 81 19.11 -6.68 -0.08
C GLY A 81 20.25 -7.64 -0.42
N ASN A 82 20.52 -8.60 0.46
CA ASN A 82 21.53 -9.65 0.23
C ASN A 82 21.18 -10.51 -0.99
N LEU A 83 19.90 -10.83 -1.16
CA LEU A 83 19.39 -11.60 -2.28
C LEU A 83 19.52 -10.85 -3.61
N MET A 84 19.29 -9.53 -3.60
CA MET A 84 19.49 -8.65 -4.75
C MET A 84 20.96 -8.47 -5.13
N MET A 85 21.86 -8.52 -4.15
CA MET A 85 23.31 -8.42 -4.33
C MET A 85 23.98 -9.77 -4.63
N ASN A 86 23.28 -10.89 -4.47
CA ASN A 86 23.83 -12.21 -4.72
C ASN A 86 24.07 -12.44 -6.21
N MET A 87 25.35 -12.55 -6.59
CA MET A 87 25.78 -12.79 -7.98
C MET A 87 26.23 -14.23 -8.24
N SER A 88 25.87 -15.18 -7.37
CA SER A 88 26.15 -16.61 -7.59
C SER A 88 25.50 -17.12 -8.88
N PRO A 89 26.14 -18.09 -9.57
CA PRO A 89 25.64 -18.64 -10.83
C PRO A 89 24.21 -19.19 -10.68
N PRO A 90 23.27 -18.84 -11.59
CA PRO A 90 21.94 -19.41 -11.59
C PRO A 90 21.94 -20.87 -12.08
N GLU A 91 21.00 -21.67 -11.60
CA GLU A 91 20.75 -23.00 -12.15
C GLU A 91 20.23 -22.91 -13.59
N LYS A 92 20.69 -23.78 -14.50
CA LYS A 92 20.22 -23.75 -15.90
C LYS A 92 18.71 -23.98 -16.04
N SER A 93 18.10 -24.73 -15.12
CA SER A 93 16.65 -24.95 -15.03
C SER A 93 15.86 -23.66 -14.79
N SER A 94 16.48 -22.62 -14.22
CA SER A 94 15.82 -21.34 -13.94
C SER A 94 15.34 -20.63 -15.21
N GLY A 95 16.00 -20.88 -16.36
CA GLY A 95 15.65 -20.28 -17.64
C GLY A 95 14.19 -20.51 -18.03
N PHE A 96 13.73 -21.75 -17.90
CA PHE A 96 12.35 -22.11 -18.19
C PHE A 96 11.37 -21.48 -17.20
N ASN A 97 11.68 -21.56 -15.91
CA ASN A 97 10.80 -21.08 -14.84
C ASN A 97 10.63 -19.55 -14.90
N ILE A 98 11.72 -18.82 -15.12
CA ILE A 98 11.71 -17.36 -15.26
C ILE A 98 10.97 -16.95 -16.52
N SER A 99 11.19 -17.64 -17.64
CA SER A 99 10.43 -17.40 -18.87
C SER A 99 8.92 -17.59 -18.64
N LYS A 100 8.52 -18.65 -17.93
CA LYS A 100 7.11 -18.91 -17.61
C LYS A 100 6.51 -17.85 -16.67
N THR A 101 7.26 -17.39 -15.67
CA THR A 101 6.86 -16.27 -14.81
C THR A 101 6.61 -15.00 -15.65
N PHE A 102 7.53 -14.65 -16.55
CA PHE A 102 7.35 -13.48 -17.42
C PHE A 102 6.22 -13.65 -18.43
N ALA A 103 6.02 -14.85 -18.99
CA ALA A 103 4.89 -15.11 -19.87
C ALA A 103 3.54 -14.93 -19.15
N ASN A 104 3.43 -15.43 -17.91
CA ASN A 104 2.25 -15.19 -17.07
C ASN A 104 2.09 -13.68 -16.77
N ALA A 105 3.19 -12.98 -16.47
CA ALA A 105 3.16 -11.54 -16.20
C ALA A 105 2.73 -10.72 -17.42
N THR A 106 3.21 -11.06 -18.63
CA THR A 106 2.79 -10.46 -19.90
C THR A 106 1.28 -10.60 -20.09
N PHE A 107 0.74 -11.81 -19.88
CA PHE A 107 -0.71 -12.04 -19.98
C PHE A 107 -1.49 -11.20 -18.97
N LEU A 108 -1.06 -11.19 -17.70
CA LEU A 108 -1.70 -10.38 -16.67
C LEU A 108 -1.61 -8.87 -16.94
N LEU A 109 -0.52 -8.38 -17.53
CA LEU A 109 -0.38 -6.96 -17.91
C LEU A 109 -1.30 -6.56 -19.07
N ILE A 110 -1.60 -7.48 -19.99
CA ILE A 110 -2.60 -7.24 -21.04
C ILE A 110 -3.98 -7.11 -20.38
N VAL A 111 -4.34 -8.03 -19.47
CA VAL A 111 -5.57 -7.93 -18.69
C VAL A 111 -5.62 -6.60 -17.93
N ALA A 112 -4.53 -6.23 -17.25
CA ALA A 112 -4.42 -4.97 -16.53
C ALA A 112 -4.66 -3.76 -17.43
N SER A 113 -4.08 -3.74 -18.62
CA SER A 113 -4.22 -2.63 -19.58
C SER A 113 -5.66 -2.45 -20.05
N ILE A 114 -6.34 -3.55 -20.41
CA ILE A 114 -7.76 -3.53 -20.81
C ILE A 114 -8.66 -3.09 -19.65
N SER A 115 -8.37 -3.61 -18.45
CA SER A 115 -9.16 -3.33 -17.25
C SER A 115 -9.00 -1.88 -16.78
N SER A 116 -7.80 -1.32 -16.91
CA SER A 116 -7.53 0.09 -16.60
C SER A 116 -8.26 1.03 -17.54
N PHE A 117 -8.37 0.69 -18.83
CA PHE A 117 -9.22 1.44 -19.76
C PHE A 117 -10.70 1.42 -19.36
N ILE A 118 -11.22 0.27 -18.92
CA ILE A 118 -12.58 0.18 -18.36
C ILE A 118 -12.72 1.09 -17.12
N GLY A 119 -11.70 1.06 -16.26
CA GLY A 119 -11.58 1.87 -15.06
C GLY A 119 -11.76 3.36 -15.30
N SER A 120 -11.00 3.90 -16.26
CA SER A 120 -10.93 5.33 -16.55
C SER A 120 -12.19 5.86 -17.22
N TYR A 121 -12.81 5.11 -18.13
CA TYR A 121 -13.92 5.63 -18.94
C TYR A 121 -15.31 5.21 -18.47
N ILE A 122 -15.45 4.03 -17.86
CA ILE A 122 -16.77 3.46 -17.58
C ILE A 122 -17.13 3.63 -16.11
N THR A 123 -16.21 3.32 -15.20
CA THR A 123 -16.51 3.23 -13.77
C THR A 123 -16.22 4.51 -12.98
N ALA A 124 -15.58 5.49 -13.62
CA ALA A 124 -15.27 6.79 -13.03
C ALA A 124 -16.43 7.45 -12.25
N PRO A 125 -17.66 7.56 -12.81
CA PRO A 125 -18.77 8.17 -12.09
C PRO A 125 -19.24 7.38 -10.87
N VAL A 126 -19.05 6.06 -10.88
CA VAL A 126 -19.55 5.15 -9.85
C VAL A 126 -18.60 5.10 -8.66
N PHE A 127 -17.28 5.04 -8.93
CA PHE A 127 -16.29 4.98 -7.86
C PHE A 127 -16.03 6.32 -7.18
N GLY A 128 -16.19 7.45 -7.89
CA GLY A 128 -16.05 8.78 -7.30
C GLY A 128 -17.02 9.05 -6.13
N ILE A 129 -18.15 8.33 -6.06
CA ILE A 129 -19.11 8.43 -4.96
C ILE A 129 -18.66 7.62 -3.73
N ILE A 130 -17.92 6.52 -3.94
CA ILE A 130 -17.62 5.53 -2.90
C ILE A 130 -16.21 5.73 -2.32
N PHE A 131 -15.26 6.14 -3.14
CA PHE A 131 -13.84 6.23 -2.76
C PHE A 131 -13.31 7.66 -2.85
N LEU A 132 -12.72 8.12 -1.75
CA LEU A 132 -11.71 9.19 -1.80
C LEU A 132 -10.44 8.64 -2.45
N ASN A 133 -9.76 9.44 -3.28
CA ASN A 133 -8.55 9.03 -4.00
C ASN A 133 -7.51 8.34 -3.10
N LEU A 134 -7.27 8.88 -1.90
CA LEU A 134 -6.36 8.27 -0.92
C LEU A 134 -6.79 6.85 -0.51
N GLY A 135 -8.10 6.63 -0.32
CA GLY A 135 -8.64 5.31 0.01
C GLY A 135 -8.44 4.31 -1.13
N ALA A 136 -8.67 4.73 -2.38
CA ALA A 136 -8.43 3.90 -3.55
C ALA A 136 -6.94 3.53 -3.69
N ILE A 137 -6.04 4.49 -3.47
CA ILE A 137 -4.58 4.26 -3.49
C ILE A 137 -4.19 3.20 -2.46
N LEU A 138 -4.64 3.33 -1.20
CA LEU A 138 -4.35 2.35 -0.15
C LEU A 138 -4.91 0.97 -0.47
N VAL A 139 -6.12 0.90 -1.03
CA VAL A 139 -6.75 -0.37 -1.42
C VAL A 139 -5.93 -1.06 -2.51
N ILE A 140 -5.50 -0.33 -3.53
CA ILE A 140 -4.74 -0.85 -4.67
C ILE A 140 -3.33 -1.30 -4.29
N THR A 141 -2.66 -0.53 -3.42
CA THR A 141 -1.24 -0.75 -3.09
C THR A 141 -1.03 -1.75 -1.97
N ILE A 142 -1.97 -1.85 -1.02
CA ILE A 142 -1.82 -2.68 0.18
C ILE A 142 -2.91 -3.76 0.23
N VAL A 143 -4.18 -3.35 0.22
CA VAL A 143 -5.30 -4.26 0.52
C VAL A 143 -5.43 -5.35 -0.54
N ILE A 144 -5.44 -4.98 -1.83
CA ILE A 144 -5.59 -5.94 -2.92
C ILE A 144 -4.41 -6.93 -2.97
N PRO A 145 -3.13 -6.51 -2.96
CA PRO A 145 -2.02 -7.45 -2.95
C PRO A 145 -2.02 -8.42 -1.76
N LEU A 146 -2.36 -7.95 -0.56
CA LEU A 146 -2.45 -8.78 0.63
C LEU A 146 -3.60 -9.78 0.56
N ILE A 147 -4.82 -9.32 0.24
CA ILE A 147 -5.99 -10.18 0.09
C ILE A 147 -5.76 -11.18 -1.05
N ALA A 148 -5.23 -10.73 -2.18
CA ALA A 148 -4.93 -11.60 -3.31
C ALA A 148 -3.93 -12.68 -2.91
N SER A 149 -2.87 -12.36 -2.17
CA SER A 149 -1.92 -13.35 -1.67
C SER A 149 -2.58 -14.34 -0.70
N TYR A 150 -3.33 -13.83 0.28
CA TYR A 150 -4.04 -14.66 1.26
C TYR A 150 -5.03 -15.61 0.58
N VAL A 151 -5.87 -15.08 -0.31
CA VAL A 151 -6.83 -15.88 -1.07
C VAL A 151 -6.10 -16.85 -1.98
N TYR A 152 -5.02 -16.44 -2.66
CA TYR A 152 -4.25 -17.32 -3.52
C TYR A 152 -3.73 -18.56 -2.77
N TYR A 153 -3.24 -18.43 -1.54
CA TYR A 153 -2.77 -19.60 -0.78
C TYR A 153 -3.91 -20.41 -0.16
N ASN A 154 -5.00 -19.78 0.27
CA ASN A 154 -6.12 -20.45 0.96
C ASN A 154 -7.21 -20.99 0.03
N LEU A 155 -7.15 -20.62 -1.25
CA LEU A 155 -8.03 -21.11 -2.30
C LEU A 155 -7.91 -22.64 -2.40
N ARG A 156 -8.97 -23.36 -2.02
CA ARG A 156 -9.10 -24.85 -2.10
C ARG A 156 -9.18 -25.39 -3.53
N VAL A 157 -8.74 -24.62 -4.52
CA VAL A 157 -8.73 -25.01 -5.93
C VAL A 157 -7.54 -25.90 -6.23
N ARG A 158 -7.82 -26.97 -6.99
CA ARG A 158 -6.86 -28.05 -7.27
C ARG A 158 -6.08 -27.83 -8.57
N SER A 159 -6.50 -26.88 -9.41
CA SER A 159 -5.89 -26.67 -10.72
C SER A 159 -5.18 -25.33 -10.87
N LEU A 160 -4.10 -25.35 -11.67
CA LEU A 160 -3.39 -24.13 -12.09
C LEU A 160 -4.31 -23.18 -12.88
N ALA A 161 -5.27 -23.72 -13.64
CA ALA A 161 -6.22 -22.92 -14.41
C ALA A 161 -7.09 -22.04 -13.50
N GLU A 162 -7.60 -22.58 -12.41
CA GLU A 162 -8.39 -21.81 -11.43
C GLU A 162 -7.55 -20.72 -10.75
N LYS A 163 -6.29 -21.01 -10.40
CA LYS A 163 -5.37 -20.02 -9.84
C LYS A 163 -5.10 -18.90 -10.84
N ARG A 164 -4.95 -19.22 -12.13
CA ARG A 164 -4.79 -18.21 -13.19
C ARG A 164 -6.01 -17.30 -13.30
N ILE A 165 -7.21 -17.87 -13.28
CA ILE A 165 -8.46 -17.10 -13.31
C ILE A 165 -8.56 -16.18 -12.08
N ALA A 166 -8.24 -16.71 -10.89
CA ALA A 166 -8.24 -15.90 -9.66
C ALA A 166 -7.25 -14.73 -9.74
N SER A 167 -6.01 -14.97 -10.21
CA SER A 167 -5.04 -13.91 -10.42
C SER A 167 -5.52 -12.88 -11.44
N CYS A 168 -6.16 -13.31 -12.54
CA CYS A 168 -6.76 -12.39 -13.51
C CYS A 168 -7.83 -11.52 -12.87
N ALA A 169 -8.69 -12.10 -12.04
CA ALA A 169 -9.75 -11.35 -11.35
C ALA A 169 -9.18 -10.28 -10.41
N PHE A 170 -8.15 -10.60 -9.62
CA PHE A 170 -7.52 -9.60 -8.76
C PHE A 170 -6.82 -8.50 -9.55
N ILE A 171 -6.12 -8.86 -10.63
CA ILE A 171 -5.44 -7.89 -11.50
C ILE A 171 -6.46 -7.00 -12.21
N PHE A 172 -7.58 -7.57 -12.65
CA PHE A 172 -8.70 -6.83 -13.23
C PHE A 172 -9.22 -5.78 -12.25
N VAL A 173 -9.57 -6.20 -11.01
CA VAL A 173 -10.11 -5.29 -9.99
C VAL A 173 -9.11 -4.19 -9.64
N GLN A 174 -7.84 -4.54 -9.41
CA GLN A 174 -6.81 -3.55 -9.12
C GLN A 174 -6.68 -2.53 -10.26
N SER A 175 -6.64 -3.02 -11.50
CA SER A 175 -6.37 -2.17 -12.65
C SER A 175 -7.57 -1.30 -13.01
N VAL A 176 -8.80 -1.76 -12.80
CA VAL A 176 -10.01 -0.92 -12.89
C VAL A 176 -9.90 0.26 -11.93
N LEU A 177 -9.52 0.02 -10.67
CA LEU A 177 -9.37 1.10 -9.69
C LEU A 177 -8.20 2.05 -10.05
N ILE A 178 -7.10 1.52 -10.58
CA ILE A 178 -6.00 2.37 -11.11
C ILE A 178 -6.49 3.25 -12.25
N GLY A 179 -7.29 2.69 -13.17
CA GLY A 179 -7.90 3.46 -14.25
C GLY A 179 -8.80 4.57 -13.74
N PHE A 180 -9.57 4.32 -12.69
CA PHE A 180 -10.39 5.34 -12.03
C PHE A 180 -9.54 6.46 -11.42
N ILE A 181 -8.47 6.13 -10.69
CA ILE A 181 -7.60 7.15 -10.08
C ILE A 181 -6.98 8.04 -11.16
N ASN A 182 -6.51 7.43 -12.24
CA ASN A 182 -5.79 8.12 -13.30
C ASN A 182 -6.72 8.50 -14.47
N GLN A 183 -8.01 8.72 -14.21
CA GLN A 183 -8.98 9.02 -15.25
C GLN A 183 -8.65 10.33 -16.01
N ASP A 184 -8.07 11.30 -15.30
CA ASP A 184 -7.70 12.63 -15.80
C ASP A 184 -6.17 12.76 -16.03
N ASP A 185 -5.40 11.77 -15.58
CA ASP A 185 -3.95 11.74 -15.68
C ASP A 185 -3.50 10.99 -16.94
N TRP A 186 -2.95 11.72 -17.91
CA TRP A 186 -2.32 11.12 -19.08
C TRP A 186 -0.91 11.64 -19.27
N VAL A 187 -0.04 10.77 -19.79
CA VAL A 187 1.32 11.12 -20.21
C VAL A 187 1.41 10.94 -21.71
N GLU A 188 1.89 11.97 -22.42
CA GLU A 188 2.07 11.99 -23.88
C GLU A 188 2.80 10.77 -24.42
N SER A 189 3.76 10.27 -23.64
CA SER A 189 4.57 9.12 -23.99
C SER A 189 4.82 8.21 -22.79
N ALA A 190 4.14 7.07 -22.78
CA ALA A 190 4.36 6.02 -21.81
C ALA A 190 5.00 4.80 -22.50
N PRO A 191 6.14 4.27 -22.01
CA PRO A 191 6.68 3.02 -22.52
C PRO A 191 5.68 1.89 -22.26
N PHE A 192 5.48 1.01 -23.23
CA PHE A 192 4.60 -0.14 -23.02
C PHE A 192 5.25 -1.11 -22.03
N THR A 193 4.67 -1.21 -20.84
CA THR A 193 5.12 -2.10 -19.75
C THR A 193 5.45 -3.49 -20.27
N VAL A 194 4.54 -4.07 -21.07
CA VAL A 194 4.59 -5.44 -21.61
C VAL A 194 5.91 -5.79 -22.32
N PHE A 195 6.56 -4.82 -22.97
CA PHE A 195 7.80 -5.10 -23.72
C PHE A 195 8.92 -5.58 -22.82
N THR A 196 9.07 -5.02 -21.62
CA THR A 196 10.12 -5.45 -20.70
C THR A 196 9.96 -6.93 -20.31
N GLN A 197 8.72 -7.39 -20.08
CA GLN A 197 8.48 -8.79 -19.71
C GLN A 197 8.67 -9.71 -20.92
N MET A 198 8.24 -9.30 -22.11
CA MET A 198 8.51 -10.07 -23.33
C MET A 198 10.02 -10.23 -23.55
N ILE A 199 10.78 -9.13 -23.47
CA ILE A 199 12.23 -9.14 -23.60
C ILE A 199 12.85 -10.05 -22.54
N ALA A 200 12.49 -9.90 -21.28
CA ALA A 200 13.02 -10.74 -20.20
C ALA A 200 12.69 -12.23 -20.40
N SER A 201 11.49 -12.55 -20.89
CA SER A 201 11.03 -13.92 -21.17
C SER A 201 11.88 -14.65 -22.21
N PHE A 202 12.43 -13.93 -23.19
CA PHE A 202 13.26 -14.51 -24.26
C PHE A 202 14.76 -14.36 -24.01
N VAL A 203 15.19 -13.17 -23.59
CA VAL A 203 16.62 -12.85 -23.44
C VAL A 203 17.23 -13.63 -22.30
N TYR A 204 16.54 -13.74 -21.16
CA TYR A 204 17.09 -14.44 -20.01
C TYR A 204 17.51 -15.88 -20.34
N PRO A 205 16.62 -16.77 -20.86
CA PRO A 205 17.02 -18.12 -21.21
C PRO A 205 18.05 -18.15 -22.36
N MET A 206 17.97 -17.24 -23.34
CA MET A 206 18.97 -17.19 -24.42
C MET A 206 20.38 -16.90 -23.89
N VAL A 207 20.53 -15.92 -23.00
CA VAL A 207 21.86 -15.56 -22.46
C VAL A 207 22.35 -16.64 -21.48
N LEU A 208 21.45 -17.23 -20.70
CA LEU A 208 21.77 -18.31 -19.75
C LEU A 208 22.39 -19.55 -20.42
N ILE A 209 22.05 -19.82 -21.69
CA ILE A 209 22.66 -20.93 -22.46
C ILE A 209 24.14 -20.67 -22.74
N HIS A 210 24.55 -19.41 -22.85
CA HIS A 210 25.91 -19.01 -23.24
C HIS A 210 26.80 -18.64 -22.06
N THR A 211 26.23 -18.28 -20.91
CA THR A 211 26.99 -17.92 -19.73
C THR A 211 26.22 -18.20 -18.45
N ASP A 212 26.95 -18.57 -17.41
CA ASP A 212 26.48 -18.70 -16.03
C ASP A 212 26.78 -17.43 -15.19
N ASN A 213 27.41 -16.42 -15.81
CA ASN A 213 27.71 -15.17 -15.14
C ASN A 213 26.44 -14.34 -14.96
N ARG A 214 25.97 -14.27 -13.71
CA ARG A 214 24.74 -13.58 -13.31
C ARG A 214 24.73 -12.09 -13.71
N GLN A 215 25.85 -11.40 -13.56
CA GLN A 215 25.97 -9.99 -13.95
C GLN A 215 25.80 -9.80 -15.46
N LYS A 216 26.37 -10.68 -16.28
CA LYS A 216 26.20 -10.64 -17.74
C LYS A 216 24.75 -10.92 -18.14
N ILE A 217 24.09 -11.89 -17.49
CA ILE A 217 22.69 -12.22 -17.78
C ILE A 217 21.78 -11.03 -17.46
N LEU A 218 21.87 -10.49 -16.24
CA LEU A 218 21.03 -9.36 -15.81
C LEU A 218 21.34 -8.09 -16.61
N GLY A 219 22.62 -7.82 -16.86
CA GLY A 219 23.05 -6.70 -17.69
C GLY A 219 22.54 -6.79 -19.12
N SER A 220 22.46 -8.00 -19.69
CA SER A 220 21.91 -8.22 -21.04
C SER A 220 20.40 -7.98 -21.09
N VAL A 221 19.65 -8.48 -20.09
CA VAL A 221 18.20 -8.24 -20.00
C VAL A 221 17.93 -6.74 -19.80
N ALA A 222 18.65 -6.09 -18.89
CA ALA A 222 18.49 -4.67 -18.61
C ALA A 222 18.84 -3.81 -19.83
N GLY A 223 20.00 -4.07 -20.43
CA GLY A 223 20.50 -3.35 -21.60
C GLY A 223 19.54 -3.48 -22.78
N LEU A 224 19.05 -4.68 -23.10
CA LEU A 224 18.13 -4.86 -24.21
C LEU A 224 16.75 -4.26 -23.92
N SER A 225 16.25 -4.35 -22.69
CA SER A 225 14.99 -3.73 -22.28
C SER A 225 15.03 -2.20 -22.50
N ILE A 226 16.07 -1.54 -21.99
CA ILE A 226 16.25 -0.09 -22.18
C ILE A 226 16.45 0.25 -23.65
N PHE A 227 17.29 -0.50 -24.37
CA PHE A 227 17.50 -0.27 -25.80
C PHE A 227 16.20 -0.35 -26.59
N CYS A 228 15.37 -1.36 -26.37
CA CYS A 228 14.08 -1.50 -27.04
C CYS A 228 13.12 -0.36 -26.67
N HIS A 229 13.06 0.04 -25.40
CA HIS A 229 12.25 1.20 -25.01
C HIS A 229 12.71 2.48 -25.70
N LEU A 230 14.01 2.76 -25.73
CA LEU A 230 14.54 3.93 -26.43
C LEU A 230 14.24 3.88 -27.93
N PHE A 231 14.41 2.71 -28.56
CA PHE A 231 14.12 2.54 -29.98
C PHE A 231 12.64 2.80 -30.30
N ILE A 232 11.73 2.26 -29.49
CA ILE A 232 10.29 2.48 -29.63
C ILE A 232 9.92 3.93 -29.33
N GLY A 233 10.51 4.52 -28.29
CA GLY A 233 10.31 5.91 -27.91
C GLY A 233 10.69 6.87 -29.03
N LEU A 234 11.83 6.63 -29.71
CA LEU A 234 12.27 7.41 -30.87
C LEU A 234 11.28 7.37 -32.03
N ILE A 235 10.61 6.23 -32.24
CA ILE A 235 9.72 6.03 -33.39
C ILE A 235 8.30 6.56 -33.13
N PHE A 236 7.74 6.31 -31.94
CA PHE A 236 6.31 6.44 -31.72
C PHE A 236 5.88 7.56 -30.78
N SER A 237 6.66 7.82 -29.72
CA SER A 237 6.16 8.60 -28.58
C SER A 237 7.01 9.81 -28.23
N GLY A 238 8.22 9.90 -28.77
CA GLY A 238 9.25 10.78 -28.23
C GLY A 238 9.84 10.20 -26.93
N ILE A 239 11.04 10.68 -26.60
CA ILE A 239 11.74 10.34 -25.35
C ILE A 239 11.76 11.60 -24.48
N ASN A 240 10.84 11.67 -23.52
CA ASN A 240 10.85 12.69 -22.48
C ASN A 240 11.32 12.08 -21.14
N GLY A 241 11.47 12.92 -20.12
CA GLY A 241 11.87 12.49 -18.77
C GLY A 241 10.97 11.40 -18.18
N PRO A 242 9.63 11.60 -18.16
CA PRO A 242 8.69 10.58 -17.67
C PRO A 242 8.80 9.23 -18.38
N PHE A 243 8.95 9.25 -19.71
CA PHE A 243 9.13 8.04 -20.52
C PHE A 243 10.38 7.27 -20.07
N LEU A 244 11.52 7.96 -19.95
CA LEU A 244 12.78 7.34 -19.56
C LEU A 244 12.71 6.79 -18.13
N MET A 245 12.10 7.55 -17.21
CA MET A 245 11.92 7.12 -15.83
C MET A 245 11.09 5.83 -15.74
N MET A 246 9.94 5.77 -16.44
CA MET A 246 9.10 4.57 -16.46
C MET A 246 9.83 3.38 -17.08
N ALA A 247 10.57 3.58 -18.18
CA ALA A 247 11.35 2.51 -18.82
C ALA A 247 12.43 1.94 -17.89
N VAL A 248 13.11 2.81 -17.14
CA VAL A 248 14.09 2.42 -16.11
C VAL A 248 13.40 1.64 -15.00
N MET A 249 12.29 2.13 -14.45
CA MET A 249 11.58 1.47 -13.37
C MET A 249 11.09 0.08 -13.78
N TYR A 250 10.45 -0.07 -14.95
CA TYR A 250 10.02 -1.38 -15.44
C TYR A 250 11.19 -2.35 -15.60
N THR A 251 12.32 -1.86 -16.10
CA THR A 251 13.55 -2.66 -16.25
C THR A 251 14.11 -3.10 -14.89
N VAL A 252 14.20 -2.19 -13.92
CA VAL A 252 14.65 -2.49 -12.55
C VAL A 252 13.74 -3.55 -11.91
N LEU A 253 12.42 -3.40 -12.04
CA LEU A 253 11.47 -4.37 -11.50
C LEU A 253 11.61 -5.75 -12.16
N ALA A 254 11.84 -5.81 -13.47
CA ALA A 254 12.06 -7.08 -14.15
C ALA A 254 13.38 -7.75 -13.70
N VAL A 255 14.46 -6.96 -13.55
CA VAL A 255 15.74 -7.47 -13.00
C VAL A 255 15.55 -7.97 -11.57
N ALA A 256 14.81 -7.23 -10.75
CA ALA A 256 14.48 -7.65 -9.39
C ALA A 256 13.66 -8.94 -9.36
N LEU A 257 12.69 -9.09 -10.26
CA LEU A 257 11.92 -10.32 -10.40
C LEU A 257 12.80 -11.52 -10.78
N ILE A 258 13.78 -11.31 -11.67
CA ILE A 258 14.75 -12.35 -12.04
C ILE A 258 15.59 -12.73 -10.82
N GLN A 259 16.16 -11.75 -10.13
CA GLN A 259 16.96 -11.98 -8.92
C GLN A 259 16.17 -12.78 -7.87
N TYR A 260 14.93 -12.36 -7.64
CA TYR A 260 14.00 -13.02 -6.74
C TYR A 260 13.70 -14.46 -7.17
N SER A 261 13.36 -14.67 -8.44
CA SER A 261 13.04 -15.99 -8.98
C SER A 261 14.21 -16.97 -8.89
N ILE A 262 15.45 -16.51 -9.11
CA ILE A 262 16.65 -17.35 -8.97
C ILE A 262 16.84 -17.76 -7.51
N ALA A 263 16.72 -16.82 -6.58
CA ALA A 263 17.00 -17.07 -5.18
C ALA A 263 15.92 -17.94 -4.50
N PHE A 264 14.66 -17.74 -4.85
CA PHE A 264 13.55 -18.57 -4.36
C PHE A 264 13.43 -19.92 -5.07
N ARG A 265 14.19 -20.10 -6.16
CA ARG A 265 14.12 -21.28 -7.03
C ARG A 265 12.67 -21.65 -7.28
N THR A 266 11.88 -20.77 -7.89
CA THR A 266 10.46 -21.05 -8.15
C THR A 266 10.33 -22.40 -8.85
N GLN A 267 9.84 -23.44 -8.15
CA GLN A 267 9.86 -24.81 -8.66
C GLN A 267 8.53 -25.22 -9.25
N THR A 268 7.43 -24.68 -8.71
CA THR A 268 6.09 -25.06 -9.15
C THR A 268 5.46 -23.99 -10.03
N ASP A 269 4.59 -24.43 -10.93
CA ASP A 269 3.77 -23.54 -11.75
C ASP A 269 2.91 -22.59 -10.90
N TYR A 270 2.53 -23.03 -9.70
CA TYR A 270 1.78 -22.25 -8.74
C TYR A 270 2.61 -21.09 -8.18
N ASP A 271 3.87 -21.32 -7.84
CA ASP A 271 4.77 -20.27 -7.33
C ASP A 271 5.04 -19.24 -8.42
N MET A 272 5.29 -19.69 -9.66
CA MET A 272 5.51 -18.81 -10.80
C MET A 272 4.29 -17.93 -11.10
N MET A 273 3.08 -18.46 -10.95
CA MET A 273 1.85 -17.68 -11.17
C MET A 273 1.60 -16.67 -10.04
N HIS A 274 1.84 -17.05 -8.78
CA HIS A 274 1.74 -16.12 -7.65
C HIS A 274 2.75 -14.97 -7.79
N LEU A 275 4.00 -15.32 -8.11
CA LEU A 275 5.06 -14.35 -8.29
C LEU A 275 4.78 -13.39 -9.45
N ALA A 276 4.26 -13.91 -10.58
CA ALA A 276 3.82 -13.09 -11.70
C ALA A 276 2.69 -12.13 -11.29
N MET A 277 1.71 -12.59 -10.51
CA MET A 277 0.62 -11.74 -10.01
C MET A 277 1.15 -10.60 -9.13
N GLN A 278 2.00 -10.91 -8.14
CA GLN A 278 2.58 -9.90 -7.25
C GLN A 278 3.45 -8.89 -8.02
N TYR A 279 4.23 -9.37 -8.98
CA TYR A 279 5.00 -8.51 -9.87
C TYR A 279 4.10 -7.55 -10.67
N VAL A 280 3.00 -8.03 -11.25
CA VAL A 280 2.10 -7.16 -12.01
C VAL A 280 1.39 -6.15 -11.11
N PHE A 281 1.01 -6.50 -9.88
CA PHE A 281 0.49 -5.50 -8.94
C PHE A 281 1.47 -4.36 -8.72
N LEU A 282 2.76 -4.69 -8.60
CA LEU A 282 3.81 -3.70 -8.34
C LEU A 282 4.10 -2.85 -9.58
N VAL A 283 4.18 -3.46 -10.77
CA VAL A 283 4.33 -2.72 -12.04
C VAL A 283 3.15 -1.78 -12.28
N SER A 284 1.92 -2.25 -12.06
CA SER A 284 0.72 -1.43 -12.19
C SER A 284 0.69 -0.28 -11.18
N GLY A 285 1.10 -0.53 -9.93
CA GLY A 285 1.24 0.51 -8.91
C GLY A 285 2.29 1.57 -9.29
N VAL A 286 3.45 1.16 -9.79
CA VAL A 286 4.48 2.10 -10.27
C VAL A 286 3.97 2.92 -11.46
N LYS A 287 3.27 2.30 -12.41
CA LYS A 287 2.62 3.02 -13.51
C LYS A 287 1.61 4.04 -13.00
N MET A 288 0.79 3.66 -12.02
CA MET A 288 -0.20 4.55 -11.40
C MET A 288 0.48 5.80 -10.85
N PHE A 289 1.45 5.63 -9.96
CA PHE A 289 2.16 6.77 -9.35
C PHE A 289 2.92 7.62 -10.36
N ALA A 290 3.53 7.01 -11.38
CA ALA A 290 4.22 7.79 -12.42
C ALA A 290 3.25 8.64 -13.25
N LEU A 291 2.06 8.13 -13.55
CA LEU A 291 1.02 8.91 -14.22
C LEU A 291 0.48 10.02 -13.31
N MET A 292 0.30 9.77 -12.01
CA MET A 292 -0.16 10.82 -11.08
C MET A 292 0.88 11.95 -10.91
N GLU A 293 2.17 11.63 -10.94
CA GLU A 293 3.24 12.61 -10.72
C GLU A 293 3.59 13.38 -12.00
N PHE A 294 3.57 12.71 -13.15
CA PHE A 294 4.01 13.28 -14.43
C PHE A 294 2.88 13.52 -15.43
N GLY A 295 1.66 13.15 -15.08
CA GLY A 295 0.47 13.40 -15.87
C GLY A 295 0.20 14.88 -15.97
N THR A 296 -0.31 15.30 -17.11
CA THR A 296 -0.89 16.63 -17.27
C THR A 296 -2.39 16.53 -17.09
N ASP A 297 -2.93 17.21 -16.08
CA ASP A 297 -4.38 17.36 -15.88
C ASP A 297 -5.01 17.94 -17.16
N THR A 298 -6.04 17.29 -17.68
CA THR A 298 -6.89 17.84 -18.75
C THR A 298 -7.99 18.73 -18.22
#